data_AF-D2QLW7-F1
#
_entry.id   AF-D2QLW7-F1
#
_cell.length_a   1.000
_cell.length_b   1.000
_cell.length_c   1.000
_cell.angle_alpha   90.00
_cell.angle_beta   90.00
_cell.angle_gamma   90.00
#
_symmetry.space_group_name_H-M   'P 1'
#
loop_
_entity.id
_entity.type
_entity.pdbx_description
1 polymer ?
#
loop_
_entity_poly.entity_id
_entity_poly.type
_entity_poly.pdbx_seq_one_letter_code
_entity_poly.pdbx_strand_id
1 'polypeptide(L)'
;MDAVYEWLLHSTGNEGNFYTILNSHRAGGQGSEKVITVMARQPDFKVVNLLITPKQGNGADAFLTEWSKAHTQQQQLSFAGPVEVIDYLATSKVSGSGLADGSIQVLVGTPSGEAGAITFDRN
;
A
#
# COMPACT_ATOMS: atom_id res chain seq x y z
N MET A 1 8.53 7.46 3.93
CA MET A 1 7.24 7.60 3.22
C MET A 1 7.38 8.41 1.95
N ASP A 2 8.03 9.58 1.95
CA ASP A 2 8.20 10.40 0.73
C ASP A 2 8.93 9.63 -0.39
N ALA A 3 10.03 8.94 -0.06
CA ALA A 3 10.73 8.08 -1.02
C ALA A 3 9.87 6.98 -1.66
N VAL A 4 8.92 6.39 -0.90
CA VAL A 4 7.98 5.38 -1.44
C VAL A 4 7.04 6.05 -2.43
N TYR A 5 6.50 7.22 -2.08
CA TYR A 5 5.56 7.94 -2.92
C TYR A 5 6.21 8.45 -4.21
N GLU A 6 7.41 9.03 -4.12
CA GLU A 6 8.18 9.47 -5.28
C GLU A 6 8.47 8.29 -6.23
N TRP A 7 8.91 7.14 -5.69
CA TRP A 7 9.12 5.95 -6.50
C TRP A 7 7.84 5.48 -7.21
N LEU A 8 6.69 5.51 -6.52
CA LEU A 8 5.39 5.15 -7.10
C LEU A 8 5.01 6.09 -8.25
N LEU A 9 5.21 7.40 -8.10
CA LEU A 9 4.96 8.38 -9.16
C LEU A 9 5.85 8.13 -10.38
N HIS A 10 7.14 7.86 -10.17
CA HIS A 10 8.07 7.55 -11.25
C HIS A 10 7.81 6.20 -11.94
N SER A 11 7.20 5.26 -11.22
CA SER A 11 6.93 3.90 -11.71
C SER A 11 5.53 3.73 -12.30
N THR A 12 4.68 4.76 -12.22
CA THR A 12 3.33 4.73 -12.79
C THR A 12 3.40 4.66 -14.32
N GLY A 13 2.74 3.67 -14.91
CA GLY A 13 2.75 3.45 -16.37
C GLY A 13 4.07 2.93 -16.95
N ASN A 14 5.02 2.46 -16.13
CA ASN A 14 6.24 1.85 -16.63
C ASN A 14 6.01 0.37 -17.01
N GLU A 15 6.03 0.07 -18.31
CA GLU A 15 5.81 -1.26 -18.88
C GLU A 15 6.92 -2.27 -18.57
N GLY A 16 8.11 -1.81 -18.16
CA GLY A 16 9.25 -2.67 -17.79
C GLY A 16 9.17 -3.26 -16.37
N ASN A 17 8.20 -2.85 -15.56
CA ASN A 17 8.08 -3.29 -14.19
C ASN A 17 7.14 -4.51 -14.06
N PHE A 18 7.59 -5.50 -13.29
CA PHE A 18 6.79 -6.67 -12.88
C PHE A 18 5.46 -6.28 -12.22
N TYR A 19 5.46 -5.16 -11.50
CA TYR A 19 4.26 -4.46 -11.05
C TYR A 19 4.01 -3.22 -11.90
N THR A 20 2.83 -3.12 -12.48
CA THR A 20 2.37 -1.88 -13.09
C THR A 20 1.60 -1.08 -12.04
N ILE A 21 2.14 0.06 -11.61
CA ILE A 21 1.40 1.00 -10.75
C ILE A 21 0.35 1.70 -11.64
N LEU A 22 -0.93 1.51 -11.29
CA LEU A 22 -2.07 2.04 -12.04
C LEU A 22 -2.48 3.41 -11.49
N ASN A 23 -2.48 3.54 -10.17
CA ASN A 23 -2.77 4.80 -9.50
C ASN A 23 -2.10 4.84 -8.13
N SER A 24 -1.72 6.03 -7.68
CA SER A 24 -1.25 6.25 -6.32
C SER A 24 -1.82 7.56 -5.79
N HIS A 25 -2.33 7.52 -4.57
CA HIS A 25 -2.87 8.68 -3.88
C HIS A 25 -2.28 8.74 -2.48
N ARG A 26 -1.89 9.94 -2.07
CA ARG A 26 -1.40 10.20 -0.72
C ARG A 26 -2.44 11.02 0.03
N ALA A 27 -2.91 10.49 1.15
CA ALA A 27 -3.71 11.22 2.12
C ALA A 27 -2.81 11.60 3.30
N GLY A 28 -2.88 12.86 3.74
CA GLY A 28 -2.04 13.37 4.83
C GLY A 28 -1.74 14.86 4.70
N GLY A 29 -2.45 15.70 5.47
CA GLY A 29 -2.10 17.10 5.73
C GLY A 29 -1.39 17.24 7.08
N GLN A 30 -1.03 18.46 7.50
CA GLN A 30 -0.49 18.69 8.84
C GLN A 30 -1.45 18.11 9.90
N GLY A 31 -1.04 17.02 10.56
CA GLY A 31 -1.78 16.39 11.66
C GLY A 31 -2.51 15.09 11.34
N SER A 32 -2.56 14.61 10.08
CA SER A 32 -3.14 13.30 9.74
C SER A 32 -2.09 12.23 9.42
N GLU A 33 -2.46 10.96 9.64
CA GLU A 33 -1.60 9.81 9.36
C GLU A 33 -1.13 9.83 7.90
N LYS A 34 0.18 9.65 7.67
CA LYS A 34 0.79 9.66 6.34
C LYS A 34 0.47 8.34 5.63
N VAL A 35 -0.65 8.31 4.91
CA VAL A 35 -1.13 7.10 4.22
C VAL A 35 -0.94 7.24 2.72
N ILE A 36 -0.47 6.18 2.07
CA ILE A 36 -0.44 6.07 0.61
C ILE A 36 -1.34 4.91 0.20
N THR A 37 -2.32 5.19 -0.65
CA THR A 37 -3.16 4.19 -1.29
C THR A 37 -2.66 3.97 -2.71
N VAL A 38 -2.54 2.72 -3.13
CA VAL A 38 -2.00 2.35 -4.44
C VAL A 38 -2.92 1.32 -5.06
N MET A 39 -3.25 1.50 -6.34
CA MET A 39 -3.78 0.44 -7.18
C MET A 39 -2.65 -0.04 -8.07
N ALA A 40 -2.39 -1.35 -8.08
CA ALA A 40 -1.32 -1.92 -8.87
C ALA A 40 -1.77 -3.23 -9.52
N ARG A 41 -1.16 -3.57 -10.65
CA ARG A 41 -1.29 -4.87 -11.31
C ARG A 41 -0.04 -5.69 -11.05
N GLN A 42 -0.22 -6.89 -10.53
CA GLN A 42 0.82 -7.89 -10.25
C GLN A 42 1.32 -8.57 -11.55
N PRO A 43 2.45 -9.30 -11.49
CA PRO A 43 2.98 -10.06 -12.63
C PRO A 43 2.01 -11.11 -13.21
N ASP A 44 1.10 -11.64 -12.38
CA ASP A 44 0.07 -12.58 -12.77
C ASP A 44 -1.23 -11.89 -13.27
N PHE A 45 -1.14 -10.59 -13.60
CA PHE A 45 -2.23 -9.72 -14.05
C PHE A 45 -3.33 -9.45 -13.02
N LYS A 46 -3.19 -9.89 -11.77
CA LYS A 46 -4.16 -9.55 -10.72
C LYS A 46 -4.02 -8.09 -10.32
N VAL A 47 -5.16 -7.41 -10.15
CA VAL A 47 -5.21 -6.06 -9.57
C VAL A 47 -5.26 -6.19 -8.06
N VAL A 48 -4.44 -5.40 -7.38
CA VAL A 48 -4.40 -5.29 -5.92
C VAL A 48 -4.45 -3.83 -5.50
N ASN A 49 -5.09 -3.59 -4.36
CA ASN A 49 -5.01 -2.35 -3.63
C ASN A 49 -3.99 -2.49 -2.51
N LEU A 50 -3.10 -1.51 -2.37
CA LEU A 50 -2.14 -1.43 -1.29
C LEU A 50 -2.44 -0.20 -0.44
N LEU A 51 -2.41 -0.39 0.87
CA LEU A 51 -2.43 0.68 1.85
C LEU A 51 -1.09 0.70 2.58
N ILE A 52 -0.31 1.77 2.41
CA ILE A 52 1.03 1.91 2.98
C ILE A 52 0.98 2.99 4.06
N THR A 53 1.27 2.63 5.30
CA THR A 53 1.22 3.55 6.45
C THR A 53 2.37 3.28 7.43
N PRO A 54 2.98 4.30 8.06
CA PRO A 54 3.93 4.07 9.14
C PRO A 54 3.21 3.53 10.38
N LYS A 55 3.81 2.55 11.06
CA LYS A 55 3.37 2.09 12.38
C LYS A 55 3.66 3.17 13.41
N GLN A 56 2.61 3.78 13.95
CA GLN A 56 2.69 4.78 15.02
C GLN A 56 1.76 4.39 16.18
N GLY A 57 2.29 3.60 17.11
CA GLY A 57 1.50 3.07 18.23
C GLY A 57 0.27 2.29 17.75
N ASN A 58 -0.78 2.25 18.58
CA ASN A 58 -1.98 1.45 18.31
C ASN A 58 -2.96 2.10 17.31
N GLY A 59 -2.74 3.36 16.90
CA GLY A 59 -3.65 4.10 16.02
C GLY A 59 -3.69 3.52 14.60
N ALA A 60 -2.52 3.16 14.07
CA ALA A 60 -2.38 2.54 12.75
C ALA A 60 -3.15 1.22 12.65
N ASP A 61 -3.19 0.42 13.74
CA ASP A 61 -3.88 -0.86 13.76
C ASP A 61 -5.41 -0.70 13.64
N ALA A 62 -5.98 0.34 14.24
CA ALA A 62 -7.41 0.64 14.14
C ALA A 62 -7.81 1.06 12.71
N PHE A 63 -7.01 1.91 12.06
CA PHE A 63 -7.21 2.33 10.67
C PHE A 63 -7.06 1.15 9.69
N LEU A 64 -6.05 0.31 9.89
CA LEU A 64 -5.86 -0.92 9.11
C LEU A 64 -7.05 -1.89 9.28
N THR A 65 -7.60 -1.99 10.50
CA THR A 65 -8.78 -2.81 10.80
C THR A 65 -10.06 -2.28 10.15
N GLU A 66 -10.17 -0.98 9.92
CA GLU A 66 -11.32 -0.42 9.21
C GLU A 66 -11.20 -0.66 7.71
N TRP A 67 -10.02 -0.38 7.14
CA TRP A 67 -9.72 -0.70 5.74
C TRP A 67 -9.86 -2.19 5.44
N SER A 68 -9.64 -3.04 6.46
CA SER A 68 -9.81 -4.49 6.33
C SER A 68 -11.23 -4.96 6.10
N LYS A 69 -12.22 -4.23 6.58
CA LYS A 69 -13.63 -4.55 6.36
C LYS A 69 -14.05 -4.38 4.89
N ALA A 70 -13.38 -3.49 4.17
CA ALA A 70 -13.71 -3.17 2.77
C ALA A 70 -13.08 -4.13 1.74
N HIS A 71 -12.16 -5.03 2.12
CA HIS A 71 -11.56 -5.98 1.19
C HIS A 71 -11.48 -7.40 1.77
N THR A 72 -11.81 -8.39 0.96
CA THR A 72 -12.09 -9.76 1.42
C THR A 72 -10.87 -10.68 1.52
N GLN A 73 -9.77 -10.41 0.81
CA GLN A 73 -8.53 -11.16 0.91
C GLN A 73 -7.39 -10.20 1.20
N GLN A 74 -6.93 -10.20 2.44
CA GLN A 74 -5.91 -9.27 2.88
C GLN A 74 -4.69 -9.95 3.44
N GLN A 75 -3.53 -9.47 3.00
CA GLN A 75 -2.23 -9.81 3.55
C GLN A 75 -1.63 -8.54 4.15
N GLN A 76 -1.42 -8.55 5.47
CA GLN A 76 -0.64 -7.51 6.14
C GLN A 76 0.84 -7.87 6.10
N LEU A 77 1.64 -6.94 5.63
CA LEU A 77 3.09 -7.01 5.54
C LEU A 77 3.70 -5.88 6.36
N SER A 78 4.89 -6.13 6.91
CA SER A 78 5.56 -5.22 7.83
C SER A 78 7.02 -5.07 7.43
N PHE A 79 7.40 -3.87 7.01
CA PHE A 79 8.72 -3.57 6.48
C PHE A 79 9.49 -2.65 7.42
N ALA A 80 10.80 -2.85 7.54
CA ALA A 80 11.64 -2.02 8.40
C ALA A 80 11.80 -0.59 7.85
N GLY A 81 11.59 -0.38 6.55
CA GLY A 81 11.67 0.95 5.95
C GLY A 81 11.29 1.03 4.47
N PRO A 82 11.41 2.23 3.87
CA PRO A 82 10.98 2.52 2.50
C PRO A 82 11.60 1.63 1.41
N VAL A 83 12.86 1.25 1.56
CA VAL A 83 13.59 0.45 0.56
C VAL A 83 12.96 -0.93 0.42
N GLU A 84 12.65 -1.61 1.52
CA GLU A 84 12.03 -2.93 1.47
C GLU A 84 10.61 -2.89 0.88
N VAL A 85 9.87 -1.79 1.09
CA VAL A 85 8.57 -1.57 0.44
C VAL A 85 8.74 -1.43 -1.07
N ILE A 86 9.74 -0.66 -1.53
CA ILE A 86 10.05 -0.48 -2.95
C ILE A 86 10.47 -1.82 -3.56
N ASP A 87 11.31 -2.60 -2.89
CA ASP A 87 11.74 -3.91 -3.36
C ASP A 87 10.57 -4.89 -3.48
N TYR A 88 9.66 -4.88 -2.49
CA TYR A 88 8.42 -5.66 -2.57
C TYR A 88 7.56 -5.23 -3.76
N LEU A 89 7.35 -3.92 -3.94
CA LEU A 89 6.58 -3.39 -5.06
C LEU A 89 7.26 -3.66 -6.41
N ALA A 90 8.59 -3.79 -6.48
CA ALA A 90 9.29 -4.08 -7.72
C ALA A 90 9.31 -5.58 -8.05
N THR A 91 9.27 -6.46 -7.05
CA THR A 91 9.59 -7.90 -7.23
C THR A 91 8.52 -8.88 -6.76
N SER A 92 7.49 -8.41 -6.05
CA SER A 92 6.53 -9.23 -5.29
C SER A 92 7.14 -10.07 -4.17
N LYS A 93 8.43 -9.92 -3.85
CA LYS A 93 9.10 -10.72 -2.82
C LYS A 93 9.05 -10.00 -1.48
N VAL A 94 8.59 -10.70 -0.46
CA VAL A 94 8.62 -10.21 0.91
C VAL A 94 10.02 -10.45 1.48
N SER A 95 10.73 -9.36 1.76
CA SER A 95 12.08 -9.39 2.35
C SER A 95 12.05 -8.61 3.65
N GLY A 96 12.14 -9.31 4.79
CA GLY A 96 12.19 -8.71 6.12
C GLY A 96 10.84 -8.61 6.85
N SER A 97 10.88 -8.75 8.17
CA SER A 97 9.75 -8.49 9.08
C SER A 97 10.17 -7.46 10.14
N GLY A 98 9.81 -6.20 9.91
CA GLY A 98 10.03 -5.15 10.90
C GLY A 98 8.79 -5.00 11.77
N LEU A 99 8.73 -5.57 12.99
CA LEU A 99 7.58 -5.43 13.89
C LEU A 99 7.64 -4.20 14.82
N ALA A 100 8.75 -3.47 14.80
CA ALA A 100 9.01 -2.34 15.67
C ALA A 100 8.21 -1.08 15.30
N ASP A 101 8.04 -0.17 16.26
CA ASP A 101 7.52 1.18 15.98
C ASP A 101 8.41 1.90 14.96
N GLY A 102 7.78 2.64 14.04
CA GLY A 102 8.47 3.25 12.91
C GLY A 102 8.65 2.33 11.69
N SER A 103 8.26 1.05 11.79
CA SER A 103 8.08 0.18 10.61
C SER A 103 7.00 0.72 9.67
N ILE A 104 7.00 0.25 8.43
CA ILE A 104 5.96 0.55 7.43
C ILE A 104 5.05 -0.66 7.30
N GLN A 105 3.77 -0.46 7.58
CA GLN A 105 2.72 -1.44 7.35
C GLN A 105 2.22 -1.32 5.92
N VAL A 106 2.08 -2.45 5.25
CA VAL A 106 1.47 -2.55 3.92
C VAL A 106 0.35 -3.56 3.99
N LEU A 107 -0.87 -3.12 3.73
CA LEU A 107 -2.03 -4.00 3.61
C LEU A 107 -2.30 -4.22 2.13
N VAL A 108 -2.18 -5.47 1.68
CA VAL A 108 -2.42 -5.91 0.31
C VAL A 108 -3.81 -6.50 0.25
N GLY A 109 -4.71 -5.94 -0.55
CA GLY A 109 -6.07 -6.44 -0.72
C GLY A 109 -6.42 -6.67 -2.18
N THR A 110 -7.15 -7.74 -2.49
CA THR A 110 -7.83 -7.80 -3.80
C THR A 110 -9.05 -6.86 -3.77
N PRO A 111 -9.27 -6.04 -4.81
CA PRO A 111 -10.47 -5.23 -4.90
C PRO A 111 -11.71 -6.13 -4.92
N SER A 112 -12.73 -5.81 -4.13
CA SER A 112 -14.03 -6.48 -4.11
C SER A 112 -15.13 -5.53 -4.61
N GLY A 113 -15.92 -5.95 -5.60
CA GLY A 113 -16.98 -5.15 -6.23
C GLY A 113 -17.09 -5.39 -7.74
N GLU A 114 -18.08 -4.80 -8.41
CA GLU A 114 -18.08 -4.70 -9.89
C GLU A 114 -16.84 -3.90 -10.33
N ALA A 115 -16.16 -4.39 -11.36
CA ALA A 115 -14.82 -3.97 -11.73
C ALA A 115 -14.62 -2.44 -11.76
N GLY A 116 -13.64 -1.93 -11.01
CA GLY A 116 -13.00 -0.65 -11.30
C GLY A 116 -13.30 0.53 -10.38
N ALA A 117 -14.12 0.39 -9.33
CA ALA A 117 -14.31 1.47 -8.36
C ALA A 117 -13.48 1.24 -7.08
N ILE A 118 -12.41 2.01 -6.90
CA ILE A 118 -11.99 2.35 -5.53
C ILE A 118 -12.84 3.54 -5.11
N THR A 119 -13.96 3.30 -4.44
CA THR A 119 -14.67 4.36 -3.73
C THR A 119 -13.95 4.59 -2.41
N PHE A 120 -13.21 5.70 -2.33
CA PHE A 120 -12.77 6.26 -1.06
C PHE A 120 -13.95 7.03 -0.47
N ASP A 121 -14.80 6.35 0.28
CA ASP A 121 -15.88 7.04 1.00
C ASP A 121 -15.24 7.99 2.02
N ARG A 122 -15.44 9.28 1.80
CA ARG A 122 -15.11 10.33 2.76
C ARG A 122 -16.31 10.45 3.71
N ASN A 123 -16.16 10.00 4.95
CA ASN A 123 -16.99 10.48 6.05
C ASN A 123 -16.65 11.95 6.35
#